data_AF-A0A5M5C4K2-F1
#
_entry.id   AF-A0A5M5C4K2-F1
#
_cell.length_a   1.000
_cell.length_b   1.000
_cell.length_c   1.000
_cell.angle_alpha   90.00
_cell.angle_beta   90.00
_cell.angle_gamma   90.00
#
_symmetry.space_group_name_H-M   'P 1'
#
loop_
_entity.id
_entity.type
_entity.pdbx_description
1 polymer ?
#
loop_
_entity_poly.entity_id
_entity_poly.type
_entity_poly.pdbx_seq_one_letter_code
_entity_poly.pdbx_strand_id
1 'polypeptide(L)'
;MKIYVTGLGVVSGIGIGVSENIEALRQRKHGIGKVTLFPTALDVPVSEVKRSNEELKQLISLPPQRTVSRTALLGMIAAKEAMKDAGLTPPLRIGFISATSVGGMDLSEHFYESFKKNPGQGRLREVISHDCGASTELIASYLGINAFITTISTACSSAANAIMLGARMIKHGLLDAAIVGGTDALCRFTLNGFNSLM
;
A
#
# COMPACT_ATOMS: atom_id res chain seq x y z
N MET A 1 -6.89 -5.51 -29.44
CA MET A 1 -6.80 -4.31 -28.58
C MET A 1 -5.42 -4.28 -27.93
N LYS A 2 -4.72 -3.14 -28.00
CA LYS A 2 -3.47 -2.90 -27.25
C LYS A 2 -3.82 -2.21 -25.94
N ILE A 3 -3.04 -2.48 -24.89
CA ILE A 3 -3.21 -1.89 -23.55
C ILE A 3 -1.94 -1.10 -23.26
N TYR A 4 -2.08 0.08 -22.70
CA TYR A 4 -0.99 1.01 -22.46
C TYR A 4 -0.95 1.39 -20.99
N VAL A 5 0.26 1.62 -20.46
CA VAL A 5 0.45 2.27 -19.17
C VAL A 5 0.46 3.77 -19.43
N THR A 6 -0.51 4.48 -18.86
CA THR A 6 -0.71 5.92 -19.10
C THR A 6 -0.34 6.79 -17.91
N GLY A 7 -0.13 6.19 -16.73
CA GLY A 7 0.34 6.90 -15.55
C GLY A 7 1.04 5.98 -14.57
N LEU A 8 1.93 6.54 -13.78
CA LEU A 8 2.75 5.84 -12.81
C LEU A 8 2.67 6.50 -11.44
N GLY A 9 2.80 5.69 -10.39
CA GLY A 9 2.91 6.20 -9.04
C GLY A 9 3.66 5.22 -8.15
N VAL A 10 4.52 5.74 -7.28
CA VAL A 10 5.42 4.89 -6.48
C VAL A 10 5.77 5.54 -5.16
N VAL A 11 5.75 4.73 -4.10
CA VAL A 11 6.31 5.08 -2.79
C VAL A 11 7.20 3.93 -2.35
N SER A 12 8.45 4.23 -2.05
CA SER A 12 9.43 3.22 -1.64
C SER A 12 10.46 3.79 -0.67
N GLY A 13 11.37 2.96 -0.17
CA GLY A 13 12.47 3.44 0.69
C GLY A 13 13.50 4.32 -0.02
N ILE A 14 13.45 4.46 -1.35
CA ILE A 14 14.33 5.36 -2.11
C ILE A 14 13.66 6.68 -2.51
N GLY A 15 12.34 6.84 -2.30
CA GLY A 15 11.65 8.10 -2.60
C GLY A 15 10.13 8.03 -2.52
N ILE A 16 9.51 9.20 -2.39
CA ILE A 16 8.07 9.40 -2.52
C ILE A 16 7.82 10.05 -3.88
N GLY A 17 7.21 9.30 -4.78
CA GLY A 17 6.91 9.73 -6.13
C GLY A 17 7.86 9.18 -7.19
N VAL A 18 7.38 9.12 -8.43
CA VAL A 18 8.11 8.61 -9.60
C VAL A 18 9.42 9.36 -9.80
N SER A 19 9.38 10.70 -9.69
CA SER A 19 10.55 11.55 -9.89
C SER A 19 11.68 11.25 -8.89
N GLU A 20 11.37 11.16 -7.59
CA GLU A 20 12.37 10.85 -6.56
C GLU A 20 12.96 9.44 -6.74
N ASN A 21 12.10 8.47 -7.06
CA ASN A 21 12.53 7.09 -7.28
C ASN A 21 13.44 6.97 -8.51
N ILE A 22 13.10 7.62 -9.63
CA ILE A 22 13.93 7.64 -10.83
C ILE A 22 15.29 8.29 -10.55
N GLU A 23 15.30 9.42 -9.85
CA GLU A 23 16.54 10.11 -9.53
C GLU A 23 17.45 9.27 -8.64
N ALA A 24 16.90 8.64 -7.60
CA ALA A 24 17.65 7.73 -6.74
C ALA A 24 18.24 6.54 -7.52
N LEU A 25 17.47 5.96 -8.45
CA LEU A 25 17.96 4.88 -9.33
C LEU A 25 19.11 5.36 -10.24
N ARG A 26 18.98 6.53 -10.86
CA ARG A 26 20.03 7.13 -11.71
C ARG A 26 21.32 7.41 -10.94
N GLN A 27 21.18 7.89 -9.71
CA GLN A 27 22.29 8.17 -8.80
C GLN A 27 22.83 6.92 -8.08
N ARG A 28 22.23 5.74 -8.29
CA ARG A 28 22.55 4.49 -7.56
C ARG A 28 22.46 4.64 -6.04
N LYS A 29 21.53 5.46 -5.56
CA LYS A 29 21.27 5.71 -4.14
C LYS A 29 20.34 4.63 -3.59
N HIS A 30 20.78 3.90 -2.55
CA HIS A 30 19.97 2.88 -1.90
C HIS A 30 19.08 3.46 -0.79
N GLY A 31 17.98 2.76 -0.51
CA GLY A 31 17.04 3.07 0.57
C GLY A 31 17.26 2.21 1.83
N ILE A 32 18.32 1.40 1.83
CA ILE A 32 18.64 0.47 2.91
C ILE A 32 19.21 1.21 4.14
N GLY A 33 18.78 0.81 5.33
CA GLY A 33 19.30 1.30 6.60
C GLY A 33 18.81 0.47 7.78
N LYS A 34 19.05 0.96 9.00
CA LYS A 34 18.46 0.39 10.22
C LYS A 34 16.96 0.64 10.26
N VAL A 35 16.23 -0.23 10.94
CA VAL A 35 14.80 -0.04 11.24
C VAL A 35 14.65 1.21 12.10
N THR A 36 13.83 2.17 11.67
CA THR A 36 13.50 3.37 12.47
C THR A 36 12.01 3.53 12.73
N LEU A 37 11.15 2.79 12.01
CA LEU A 37 9.70 2.88 12.15
C LEU A 37 9.14 2.29 13.45
N PHE A 38 9.82 1.30 14.04
CA PHE A 38 9.37 0.62 15.26
C PHE A 38 10.56 0.02 16.03
N PRO A 39 10.44 -0.14 17.36
CA PRO A 39 11.47 -0.80 18.15
C PRO A 39 11.59 -2.29 17.76
N THR A 40 12.82 -2.76 17.60
CA THR A 40 13.14 -4.17 17.31
C THR A 40 14.48 -4.55 17.94
N ALA A 41 14.64 -5.82 18.31
CA ALA A 41 15.91 -6.38 18.76
C ALA A 41 16.78 -6.90 17.60
N LEU A 42 16.23 -6.95 16.39
CA LEU A 42 16.92 -7.45 15.20
C LEU A 42 17.81 -6.34 14.62
N ASP A 43 19.11 -6.63 14.46
CA ASP A 43 20.06 -5.76 13.75
C ASP A 43 20.19 -6.21 12.29
N VAL A 44 19.11 -6.00 11.52
CA VAL A 44 19.03 -6.37 10.10
C VAL A 44 18.75 -5.13 9.24
N PRO A 45 19.38 -5.02 8.06
CA PRO A 45 19.12 -3.92 7.14
C PRO A 45 17.73 -4.05 6.50
N VAL A 46 16.98 -2.95 6.46
CA VAL A 46 15.66 -2.88 5.82
C VAL A 46 15.60 -1.70 4.86
N SER A 47 14.66 -1.75 3.90
CA SER A 47 14.23 -0.55 3.17
C SER A 47 12.86 -0.14 3.67
N GLU A 48 12.80 1.03 4.30
CA GLU A 48 11.56 1.61 4.83
C GLU A 48 11.33 3.00 4.25
N VAL A 49 10.07 3.36 4.07
CA VAL A 49 9.68 4.73 3.71
C VAL A 49 9.94 5.62 4.92
N LYS A 50 10.92 6.53 4.84
CA LYS A 50 11.37 7.38 5.95
C LYS A 50 10.45 8.58 6.18
N ARG A 51 9.18 8.28 6.51
CA ARG A 51 8.14 9.25 6.92
C ARG A 51 7.27 8.67 8.02
N SER A 52 6.89 9.48 8.99
CA SER A 52 5.90 9.08 10.00
C SER A 52 4.50 8.92 9.39
N ASN A 53 3.60 8.24 10.10
CA ASN A 53 2.21 8.11 9.64
C ASN A 53 1.50 9.48 9.61
N GLU A 54 1.87 10.42 10.48
CA GLU A 54 1.37 11.79 10.48
C GLU A 54 1.80 12.55 9.22
N GLU A 55 3.09 12.47 8.85
CA GLU A 55 3.60 13.08 7.62
C GLU A 55 2.90 12.48 6.38
N LEU A 56 2.73 11.16 6.34
CA LEU A 56 2.02 10.50 5.24
C LEU A 56 0.55 10.98 5.16
N LYS A 57 -0.17 11.09 6.28
CA LYS A 57 -1.54 11.62 6.30
C LYS A 57 -1.61 13.05 5.77
N GLN A 58 -0.64 13.90 6.12
CA GLN A 58 -0.57 15.28 5.63
C GLN A 58 -0.44 15.33 4.10
N LEU A 59 0.41 14.48 3.50
CA LEU A 59 0.60 14.42 2.04
C LEU A 59 -0.68 14.11 1.26
N ILE A 60 -1.60 13.37 1.86
CA ILE A 60 -2.89 13.00 1.24
C ILE A 60 -4.09 13.74 1.85
N SER A 61 -3.84 14.75 2.67
CA SER A 61 -4.85 15.58 3.32
C SER A 61 -5.86 14.79 4.18
N LEU A 62 -5.40 13.71 4.82
CA LEU A 62 -6.21 12.95 5.77
C LEU A 62 -6.17 13.58 7.17
N PRO A 63 -7.29 13.56 7.91
CA PRO A 63 -7.31 14.03 9.30
C PRO A 63 -6.32 13.24 10.18
N PRO A 64 -5.49 13.91 11.02
CA PRO A 64 -4.50 13.25 11.87
C PRO A 64 -5.08 12.13 12.75
N GLN A 65 -6.30 12.34 13.27
CA GLN A 65 -7.04 11.44 14.15
C GLN A 65 -7.66 10.22 13.43
N ARG A 66 -7.64 10.17 12.10
CA ARG A 66 -8.19 9.03 11.36
C ARG A 66 -7.27 7.82 11.55
N THR A 67 -7.83 6.72 12.05
CA THR A 67 -7.16 5.42 12.11
C THR A 67 -7.09 4.84 10.69
N VAL A 68 -5.88 4.69 10.16
CA VAL A 68 -5.61 4.13 8.83
C VAL A 68 -4.28 3.40 8.92
N SER A 69 -4.22 2.16 8.40
CA SER A 69 -2.98 1.39 8.31
C SER A 69 -1.95 2.11 7.45
N ARG A 70 -0.67 1.98 7.80
CA ARG A 70 0.45 2.46 6.98
C ARG A 70 0.41 1.88 5.56
N THR A 71 0.03 0.62 5.40
CA THR A 71 -0.17 -0.02 4.08
C THR A 71 -1.13 0.80 3.22
N ALA A 72 -2.31 1.12 3.74
CA ALA A 72 -3.28 1.97 3.04
C ALA A 72 -2.76 3.41 2.78
N LEU A 73 -2.03 4.02 3.71
CA LEU A 73 -1.45 5.37 3.51
C LEU A 73 -0.47 5.38 2.32
N LEU A 74 0.44 4.41 2.27
CA LEU A 74 1.41 4.28 1.18
C LEU A 74 0.71 4.02 -0.15
N GLY A 75 -0.28 3.12 -0.16
CA GLY A 75 -1.10 2.82 -1.34
C GLY A 75 -1.90 4.02 -1.84
N MET A 76 -2.48 4.83 -0.95
CA MET A 76 -3.22 6.05 -1.32
C MET A 76 -2.30 7.07 -2.02
N ILE A 77 -1.09 7.27 -1.52
CA ILE A 77 -0.13 8.20 -2.13
C ILE A 77 0.27 7.74 -3.53
N ALA A 78 0.70 6.48 -3.68
CA ALA A 78 1.12 5.91 -4.96
C ALA A 78 -0.04 5.88 -5.98
N ALA A 79 -1.23 5.44 -5.58
CA ALA A 79 -2.36 5.34 -6.48
C ALA A 79 -2.90 6.72 -6.90
N LYS A 80 -2.85 7.72 -6.02
CA LYS A 80 -3.19 9.11 -6.35
C LYS A 80 -2.24 9.70 -7.37
N GLU A 81 -0.94 9.46 -7.20
CA GLU A 81 0.07 9.88 -8.17
C GLU A 81 -0.20 9.25 -9.54
N ALA A 82 -0.42 7.93 -9.60
CA ALA A 82 -0.73 7.23 -10.84
C ALA A 82 -2.00 7.72 -11.53
N MET A 83 -3.08 7.94 -10.76
CA MET A 83 -4.34 8.46 -11.29
C MET A 83 -4.20 9.86 -11.86
N LYS A 84 -3.43 10.72 -11.17
CA LYS A 84 -3.15 12.09 -11.60
C LYS A 84 -2.28 12.11 -12.85
N ASP A 85 -1.22 11.32 -12.88
CA ASP A 85 -0.29 11.20 -14.02
C ASP A 85 -1.00 10.73 -15.28
N ALA A 86 -1.92 9.77 -15.14
CA ALA A 86 -2.76 9.28 -16.23
C ALA A 86 -3.84 10.27 -16.70
N GLY A 87 -4.12 11.34 -15.95
CA GLY A 87 -5.18 12.30 -16.28
C GLY A 87 -6.58 11.67 -16.32
N LEU A 88 -6.86 10.65 -15.50
CA LEU A 88 -8.15 9.95 -15.53
C LEU A 88 -9.27 10.85 -15.00
N THR A 89 -10.29 11.09 -15.82
CA THR A 89 -11.47 11.91 -15.47
C THR A 89 -12.78 11.14 -15.73
N PRO A 90 -13.85 11.41 -14.96
CA PRO A 90 -15.17 10.84 -15.24
C PRO A 90 -15.76 11.30 -16.58
N PRO A 91 -16.70 10.54 -17.20
CA PRO A 91 -17.20 9.24 -16.76
C PRO A 91 -16.42 8.08 -17.40
N LEU A 92 -15.62 7.37 -16.60
CA LEU A 92 -14.91 6.15 -16.99
C LEU A 92 -15.25 5.03 -16.01
N ARG A 93 -15.41 3.80 -16.49
CA ARG A 93 -15.46 2.59 -15.65
C ARG A 93 -14.04 2.24 -15.22
N ILE A 94 -13.58 2.95 -14.20
CA ILE A 94 -12.23 2.77 -13.64
C ILE A 94 -12.29 1.64 -12.60
N GLY A 95 -11.50 0.59 -12.80
CA GLY A 95 -11.30 -0.44 -11.78
C GLY A 95 -10.09 -0.14 -10.90
N PHE A 96 -10.16 -0.54 -9.64
CA PHE A 96 -9.01 -0.62 -8.73
C PHE A 96 -8.73 -2.07 -8.39
N ILE A 97 -7.64 -2.61 -8.96
CA ILE A 97 -7.17 -3.96 -8.69
C ILE A 97 -5.88 -3.81 -7.89
N SER A 98 -6.02 -3.89 -6.57
CA SER A 98 -4.90 -3.75 -5.64
C SER A 98 -4.34 -5.11 -5.24
N ALA A 99 -3.18 -5.07 -4.62
CA ALA A 99 -2.52 -6.24 -4.07
C ALA A 99 -1.83 -5.88 -2.74
N THR A 100 -1.88 -6.82 -1.81
CA THR A 100 -1.16 -6.73 -0.53
C THR A 100 -1.00 -8.14 0.02
N SER A 101 0.10 -8.38 0.73
CA SER A 101 0.38 -9.65 1.41
C SER A 101 0.15 -9.54 2.91
N VAL A 102 0.09 -8.33 3.47
CA VAL A 102 0.00 -8.11 4.93
C VAL A 102 -1.19 -7.28 5.39
N GLY A 103 -1.94 -6.64 4.48
CA GLY A 103 -3.07 -5.78 4.86
C GLY A 103 -2.64 -4.70 5.87
N GLY A 104 -3.48 -4.44 6.87
CA GLY A 104 -3.21 -3.53 7.98
C GLY A 104 -2.57 -4.19 9.19
N MET A 105 -1.63 -5.11 8.99
CA MET A 105 -0.93 -5.80 10.08
C MET A 105 -0.18 -4.84 11.01
N ASP A 106 0.28 -3.70 10.49
CA ASP A 106 0.92 -2.63 11.29
C ASP A 106 0.00 -2.07 12.38
N LEU A 107 -1.32 -2.07 12.17
CA LEU A 107 -2.29 -1.74 13.23
C LEU A 107 -2.67 -2.95 14.06
N SER A 108 -2.79 -4.12 13.43
CA SER A 108 -3.21 -5.35 14.11
C SER A 108 -2.21 -5.76 15.21
N GLU A 109 -0.91 -5.48 15.03
CA GLU A 109 0.10 -5.76 16.05
C GLU A 109 -0.06 -4.89 17.31
N HIS A 110 -0.56 -3.65 17.18
CA HIS A 110 -0.91 -2.80 18.34
C HIS A 110 -2.10 -3.34 19.12
N PHE A 111 -3.14 -3.79 18.40
CA PHE A 111 -4.29 -4.46 19.02
C PHE A 111 -3.84 -5.69 19.82
N TYR A 112 -3.04 -6.55 19.17
CA TYR A 112 -2.62 -7.82 19.73
C TYR A 112 -1.77 -7.66 21.01
N GLU A 113 -0.88 -6.66 21.07
CA GLU A 113 -0.09 -6.39 22.28
C GLU A 113 -0.96 -6.09 23.50
N SER A 114 -1.98 -5.25 23.33
CA SER A 114 -2.88 -4.84 24.41
C SER A 114 -3.81 -5.99 24.80
N PHE A 115 -4.39 -6.67 23.79
CA PHE A 115 -5.26 -7.82 23.97
C PHE A 115 -4.56 -8.99 24.69
N LYS A 116 -3.31 -9.29 24.34
CA LYS A 116 -2.54 -10.38 24.96
C LYS A 116 -2.31 -10.15 26.46
N LYS A 117 -2.14 -8.89 26.89
CA LYS A 117 -1.99 -8.54 28.31
C LYS A 117 -3.32 -8.64 29.06
N ASN A 118 -4.40 -8.16 28.44
CA ASN A 118 -5.75 -8.24 28.96
C ASN A 118 -6.75 -8.22 27.78
N PRO A 119 -7.59 -9.26 27.61
CA PRO A 119 -8.56 -9.31 26.52
C PRO A 119 -9.50 -8.10 26.41
N GLY A 120 -9.73 -7.36 27.51
CA GLY A 120 -10.53 -6.15 27.52
C GLY A 120 -9.83 -4.86 27.07
N GLN A 121 -8.53 -4.88 26.74
CA GLN A 121 -7.75 -3.67 26.41
C GLN A 121 -7.47 -3.48 24.91
N GLY A 122 -7.76 -4.48 24.06
CA GLY A 122 -7.58 -4.34 22.61
C GLY A 122 -8.56 -3.34 22.00
N ARG A 123 -8.06 -2.39 21.20
CA ARG A 123 -8.91 -1.42 20.50
C ARG A 123 -9.40 -2.00 19.17
N LEU A 124 -10.68 -2.36 19.09
CA LEU A 124 -11.23 -2.99 17.88
C LEU A 124 -11.00 -2.19 16.58
N ARG A 125 -10.88 -0.85 16.66
CA ARG A 125 -10.54 -0.02 15.49
C ARG A 125 -9.20 -0.35 14.84
N GLU A 126 -8.27 -0.94 15.58
CA GLU A 126 -6.94 -1.34 15.10
C GLU A 126 -6.95 -2.67 14.34
N VAL A 127 -8.03 -3.46 14.44
CA VAL A 127 -8.17 -4.74 13.71
C VAL A 127 -9.12 -4.64 12.50
N ILE A 128 -9.84 -3.52 12.34
CA ILE A 128 -10.74 -3.30 11.18
C ILE A 128 -9.97 -3.38 9.85
N SER A 129 -8.72 -2.91 9.83
CA SER A 129 -7.86 -2.96 8.65
C SER A 129 -7.07 -4.28 8.50
N HIS A 130 -7.33 -5.29 9.34
CA HIS A 130 -6.57 -6.54 9.31
C HIS A 130 -6.69 -7.26 7.96
N ASP A 131 -7.91 -7.31 7.43
CA ASP A 131 -8.18 -7.91 6.13
C ASP A 131 -7.53 -7.14 4.99
N CYS A 132 -6.99 -7.87 3.99
CA CYS A 132 -6.33 -7.27 2.83
C CYS A 132 -7.30 -6.42 1.98
N GLY A 133 -8.57 -6.81 1.92
CA GLY A 133 -9.64 -6.07 1.27
C GLY A 133 -9.87 -4.69 1.89
N ALA A 134 -9.75 -4.57 3.22
CA ALA A 134 -9.97 -3.31 3.92
C ALA A 134 -9.00 -2.20 3.46
N SER A 135 -7.71 -2.51 3.25
CA SER A 135 -6.77 -1.54 2.68
C SER A 135 -7.16 -1.14 1.26
N THR A 136 -7.62 -2.09 0.45
CA THR A 136 -8.03 -1.87 -0.94
C THR A 136 -9.26 -0.98 -1.03
N GLU A 137 -10.29 -1.27 -0.23
CA GLU A 137 -11.52 -0.48 -0.16
C GLU A 137 -11.25 0.95 0.30
N LEU A 138 -10.38 1.13 1.29
CA LEU A 138 -9.97 2.45 1.77
C LEU A 138 -9.26 3.26 0.68
N ILE A 139 -8.34 2.64 -0.07
CA ILE A 139 -7.65 3.33 -1.17
C ILE A 139 -8.63 3.65 -2.31
N ALA A 140 -9.51 2.71 -2.69
CA ALA A 140 -10.53 2.96 -3.72
C ALA A 140 -11.47 4.11 -3.34
N SER A 141 -11.93 4.13 -2.09
CA SER A 141 -12.76 5.21 -1.54
C SER A 141 -12.03 6.55 -1.56
N TYR A 142 -10.73 6.58 -1.24
CA TYR A 142 -9.90 7.79 -1.32
C TYR A 142 -9.78 8.32 -2.75
N LEU A 143 -9.74 7.43 -3.75
CA LEU A 143 -9.66 7.79 -5.17
C LEU A 143 -11.02 8.09 -5.81
N GLY A 144 -12.13 7.84 -5.10
CA GLY A 144 -13.48 7.97 -5.64
C GLY A 144 -13.85 6.89 -6.66
N ILE A 145 -13.20 5.72 -6.60
CA ILE A 145 -13.41 4.60 -7.54
C ILE A 145 -14.43 3.61 -6.97
N ASN A 146 -15.39 3.20 -7.79
CA ASN A 146 -16.46 2.27 -7.38
C ASN A 146 -16.89 1.24 -8.45
N ALA A 147 -16.40 1.32 -9.69
CA ALA A 147 -16.87 0.45 -10.77
C ALA A 147 -16.42 -1.01 -10.62
N PHE A 148 -15.18 -1.25 -10.19
CA PHE A 148 -14.69 -2.57 -9.82
C PHE A 148 -13.57 -2.44 -8.80
N ILE A 149 -13.66 -3.15 -7.69
CA ILE A 149 -12.67 -3.11 -6.61
C ILE A 149 -12.36 -4.56 -6.25
N THR A 150 -11.09 -4.93 -6.28
CA THR A 150 -10.66 -6.24 -5.80
C THR A 150 -9.24 -6.23 -5.30
N THR A 151 -8.93 -7.23 -4.48
CA THR A 151 -7.63 -7.43 -3.86
C THR A 151 -7.09 -8.79 -4.27
N ILE A 152 -5.85 -8.81 -4.75
CA ILE A 152 -5.11 -10.04 -5.02
C ILE A 152 -4.04 -10.22 -3.95
N SER A 153 -4.00 -11.42 -3.36
CA SER A 153 -2.95 -11.83 -2.43
C SER A 153 -2.40 -13.19 -2.83
N THR A 154 -1.23 -13.17 -3.46
CA THR A 154 -0.43 -14.32 -3.90
C THR A 154 1.05 -14.11 -3.53
N ALA A 155 1.29 -13.58 -2.33
CA ALA A 155 2.62 -13.21 -1.82
C ALA A 155 3.40 -12.28 -2.78
N CYS A 156 4.69 -12.54 -3.04
CA CYS A 156 5.54 -11.69 -3.88
C CYS A 156 5.02 -11.50 -5.32
N SER A 157 4.15 -12.38 -5.81
CA SER A 157 3.58 -12.30 -7.16
C SER A 157 2.31 -11.44 -7.26
N SER A 158 1.79 -10.94 -6.12
CA SER A 158 0.45 -10.33 -6.04
C SER A 158 0.27 -9.14 -6.99
N ALA A 159 1.21 -8.19 -7.00
CA ALA A 159 1.10 -7.00 -7.85
C ALA A 159 1.17 -7.33 -9.35
N ALA A 160 1.97 -8.35 -9.73
CA ALA A 160 2.01 -8.81 -11.11
C ALA A 160 0.66 -9.42 -11.53
N ASN A 161 0.04 -10.23 -10.66
CA ASN A 161 -1.29 -10.78 -10.90
C ASN A 161 -2.37 -9.68 -10.98
N ALA A 162 -2.26 -8.61 -10.17
CA ALA A 162 -3.15 -7.47 -10.23
C ALA A 162 -3.07 -6.74 -11.59
N ILE A 163 -1.85 -6.52 -12.09
CA ILE A 163 -1.61 -5.96 -13.43
C ILE A 163 -2.21 -6.86 -14.51
N MET A 164 -2.00 -8.18 -14.43
CA MET A 164 -2.54 -9.14 -15.41
C MET A 164 -4.07 -9.14 -15.42
N LEU A 165 -4.72 -9.08 -14.25
CA LEU A 165 -6.18 -9.02 -14.16
C LEU A 165 -6.71 -7.71 -14.74
N GLY A 166 -6.17 -6.56 -14.35
CA GLY A 166 -6.61 -5.27 -14.88
C GLY A 166 -6.46 -5.17 -16.39
N ALA A 167 -5.33 -5.65 -16.93
CA ALA A 167 -5.13 -5.73 -18.38
C ALA A 167 -6.20 -6.61 -19.07
N ARG A 168 -6.52 -7.79 -18.50
CA ARG A 168 -7.58 -8.66 -19.04
C ARG A 168 -8.95 -7.98 -19.01
N MET A 169 -9.29 -7.29 -17.92
CA MET A 169 -10.57 -6.60 -17.79
C MET A 169 -10.75 -5.50 -18.85
N ILE A 170 -9.71 -4.70 -19.11
CA ILE A 170 -9.72 -3.71 -20.19
C ILE A 170 -9.85 -4.40 -21.55
N LYS A 171 -9.07 -5.46 -21.79
CA LYS A 171 -9.10 -6.23 -23.06
C LYS A 171 -10.49 -6.76 -23.41
N HIS A 172 -11.27 -7.13 -22.39
CA HIS A 172 -12.62 -7.68 -22.54
C HIS A 172 -13.72 -6.61 -22.45
N GLY A 173 -13.38 -5.33 -22.41
CA GLY A 173 -14.35 -4.23 -22.40
C GLY A 173 -15.14 -4.10 -21.09
N LEU A 174 -14.69 -4.76 -20.01
CA LEU A 174 -15.31 -4.68 -18.68
C LEU A 174 -14.98 -3.35 -17.98
N LEU A 175 -13.81 -2.80 -18.26
CA LEU A 175 -13.32 -1.53 -17.73
C LEU A 175 -12.79 -0.65 -18.85
N ASP A 176 -12.92 0.67 -18.69
CA ASP A 176 -12.33 1.65 -19.61
C ASP A 176 -10.87 1.96 -19.21
N ALA A 177 -10.59 1.93 -17.90
CA ALA A 177 -9.26 2.06 -17.33
C ALA A 177 -9.14 1.21 -16.05
N ALA A 178 -7.92 0.90 -15.64
CA ALA A 178 -7.65 0.19 -14.40
C ALA A 178 -6.42 0.78 -13.71
N ILE A 179 -6.57 1.10 -12.43
CA ILE A 179 -5.44 1.33 -11.53
C ILE A 179 -5.05 -0.02 -10.95
N VAL A 180 -3.81 -0.42 -11.21
CA VAL A 180 -3.27 -1.74 -10.85
C VAL A 180 -1.97 -1.56 -10.07
N GLY A 181 -1.70 -2.46 -9.13
CA GLY A 181 -0.45 -2.44 -8.37
C GLY A 181 -0.59 -3.15 -7.04
N GLY A 182 0.29 -2.83 -6.11
CA GLY A 182 0.22 -3.36 -4.75
C GLY A 182 0.92 -2.47 -3.73
N THR A 183 0.65 -2.73 -2.46
CA THR A 183 1.23 -2.00 -1.35
C THR A 183 1.39 -2.94 -0.15
N ASP A 184 2.53 -2.85 0.53
CA ASP A 184 2.79 -3.50 1.81
C ASP A 184 3.62 -2.54 2.65
N ALA A 185 3.26 -2.37 3.92
CA ALA A 185 4.09 -1.64 4.88
C ALA A 185 5.04 -2.59 5.61
N LEU A 186 6.26 -2.11 5.88
CA LEU A 186 7.13 -2.75 6.85
C LEU A 186 6.53 -2.56 8.25
N CYS A 187 6.33 -3.67 8.96
CA CYS A 187 5.89 -3.72 10.35
C CYS A 187 6.66 -4.81 11.10
N ARG A 188 6.51 -4.85 12.42
CA ARG A 188 7.25 -5.80 13.25
C ARG A 188 6.83 -7.23 12.97
N PHE A 189 5.54 -7.48 12.70
CA PHE A 189 5.06 -8.80 12.31
C PHE A 189 5.80 -9.35 11.09
N THR A 190 5.89 -8.56 10.01
CA THR A 190 6.59 -8.96 8.79
C THR A 190 8.07 -9.23 9.06
N LEU A 191 8.74 -8.33 9.78
CA LEU A 191 10.18 -8.45 10.08
C LEU A 191 10.48 -9.73 10.88
N ASN A 192 9.73 -9.98 11.96
CA ASN A 192 9.93 -11.15 12.81
C ASN A 192 9.50 -12.44 12.11
N GLY A 193 8.46 -12.40 11.29
CA GLY A 193 8.00 -13.55 10.50
C GLY A 193 9.11 -14.07 9.60
N PHE A 194 9.76 -13.19 8.82
CA PHE A 194 10.91 -13.57 8.00
C PHE A 194 12.11 -14.01 8.84
N ASN A 195 12.37 -13.37 9.97
CA ASN A 195 13.46 -13.77 10.87
C ASN A 195 13.30 -15.19 11.42
N SER A 196 12.06 -15.67 11.60
CA SER A 196 11.80 -17.03 12.09
C SER A 196 12.12 -18.15 11.08
N LEU A 197 12.40 -17.80 9.82
CA LEU A 197 12.76 -18.74 8.76
C LEU A 197 14.28 -18.92 8.62
N MET A 198 15.07 -18.12 9.35
CA MET A 198 16.54 -18.19 9.38
C MET A 198 17.01 -19.01 10.58
#